data_AF-A0A1G5FBY7-F1
#
_entry.id   AF-A0A1G5FBY7-F1
#
_cell.length_a   1.000
_cell.length_b   1.000
_cell.length_c   1.000
_cell.angle_alpha   90.00
_cell.angle_beta   90.00
_cell.angle_gamma   90.00
#
_symmetry.space_group_name_H-M   'P 1'
#
loop_
_entity.id
_entity.type
_entity.pdbx_description
1 polymer ?
#
loop_
_entity_poly.entity_id
_entity_poly.type
_entity_poly.pdbx_seq_one_letter_code
_entity_poly.pdbx_strand_id
1 'polypeptide(L)'
;MRIYKNPIWRWTTILLYPAIIFIFQSWGPILDSWTIPILFAAIFCFLWSDVKDMLASTILTWVVAIPIWWDFVERPKPSFGAEHFAAHLWLIILVYIAFVFIPQLMILVTRLRVMDYYWK
;
A
#
# COMPACT_ATOMS: atom_id res chain seq x y z
N MET A 1 -8.03 -20.64 8.01
CA MET A 1 -6.87 -20.29 8.89
C MET A 1 -7.29 -19.35 10.01
N ARG A 2 -7.03 -19.70 11.28
CA ARG A 2 -7.44 -18.93 12.47
C ARG A 2 -6.86 -17.50 12.50
N ILE A 3 -5.71 -17.29 11.87
CA ILE A 3 -4.99 -16.01 11.81
C ILE A 3 -5.83 -14.92 11.13
N TYR A 4 -6.42 -15.19 9.96
CA TYR A 4 -7.18 -14.16 9.21
C TYR A 4 -8.50 -13.75 9.88
N LYS A 5 -9.04 -14.59 10.77
CA LYS A 5 -10.22 -14.26 11.58
C LYS A 5 -9.86 -13.47 12.84
N ASN A 6 -8.58 -13.38 13.21
CA ASN A 6 -8.14 -12.67 14.40
C ASN A 6 -8.23 -11.14 14.15
N PRO A 7 -9.00 -10.39 14.96
CA PRO A 7 -9.12 -8.94 14.80
C PRO A 7 -7.77 -8.23 14.97
N ILE A 8 -6.89 -8.71 15.85
CA ILE A 8 -5.56 -8.11 16.07
C ILE A 8 -4.75 -8.18 14.77
N TRP A 9 -4.71 -9.36 14.14
CA TRP A 9 -3.98 -9.55 12.87
C TRP A 9 -4.47 -8.60 11.77
N ARG A 10 -5.79 -8.46 11.64
CA ARG A 10 -6.41 -7.57 10.65
C ARG A 10 -5.98 -6.13 10.87
N TRP A 11 -6.13 -5.62 12.10
CA TRP A 11 -5.74 -4.25 12.44
C TRP A 11 -4.25 -4.00 12.28
N THR A 12 -3.41 -4.94 12.72
CA THR A 12 -1.96 -4.84 12.54
C THR A 12 -1.60 -4.73 11.06
N THR A 13 -2.14 -5.61 10.20
CA THR A 13 -1.87 -5.56 8.76
C THR A 13 -2.41 -4.27 8.13
N ILE A 14 -3.60 -3.83 8.56
CA ILE A 14 -4.24 -2.60 8.06
C ILE A 14 -3.33 -1.38 8.27
N LEU A 15 -2.76 -1.26 9.47
CA LEU A 15 -1.93 -0.12 9.89
C LEU A 15 -0.47 -0.26 9.45
N LEU A 16 0.04 -1.49 9.32
CA LEU A 16 1.44 -1.73 8.96
C LEU A 16 1.70 -1.33 7.50
N TYR A 17 0.75 -1.55 6.59
CA TYR A 17 0.90 -1.16 5.19
C TYR A 17 1.18 0.34 5.00
N PRO A 18 0.33 1.28 5.46
CA PRO A 18 0.58 2.71 5.31
C PRO A 18 1.84 3.17 6.07
N ALA A 19 2.14 2.57 7.22
CA ALA A 19 3.34 2.90 7.99
C ALA A 19 4.63 2.56 7.23
N ILE A 20 4.69 1.39 6.58
CA ILE A 20 5.87 1.01 5.79
C ILE A 20 5.98 1.87 4.52
N ILE A 21 4.86 2.17 3.85
CA ILE A 21 4.87 3.09 2.69
C ILE A 21 5.44 4.46 3.08
N PHE A 22 5.04 5.00 4.24
CA PHE A 22 5.59 6.25 4.76
C PHE A 22 7.11 6.19 4.93
N ILE A 23 7.63 5.09 5.49
CA ILE A 23 9.07 4.88 5.69
C ILE A 23 9.79 4.79 4.35
N PHE A 24 9.27 4.00 3.40
CA PHE A 24 9.85 3.89 2.06
C PHE A 24 9.96 5.23 1.36
N GLN A 25 8.89 6.02 1.41
CA GLN A 25 8.86 7.34 0.81
C GLN A 25 9.85 8.32 1.48
N SER A 26 10.18 8.10 2.75
CA SER A 26 11.16 8.91 3.48
C SER A 26 12.62 8.54 3.18
N TRP A 27 12.87 7.33 2.68
CA TRP A 27 14.22 6.75 2.46
C TRP A 27 14.64 6.74 0.98
N GLY A 28 14.21 7.75 0.22
CA GLY A 28 14.62 8.12 -1.15
C GLY A 28 15.36 7.06 -1.99
N PRO A 29 16.65 6.79 -1.72
CA PRO A 29 17.46 5.81 -2.47
C PRO A 29 16.89 4.38 -2.59
N ILE A 30 16.10 3.91 -1.62
CA ILE A 30 15.54 2.54 -1.66
C ILE A 30 14.47 2.37 -2.76
N LEU A 31 13.96 3.47 -3.31
CA LEU A 31 12.98 3.49 -4.38
C LEU A 31 13.59 3.64 -5.79
N ASP A 32 14.91 3.68 -5.92
CA ASP A 32 15.59 3.67 -7.23
C ASP A 32 15.28 2.38 -8.02
N SER A 33 14.84 1.33 -7.32
CA SER A 33 14.35 0.09 -7.92
C SER A 33 12.88 -0.16 -7.59
N TRP A 34 12.11 -0.48 -8.63
CA TRP A 34 10.71 -0.92 -8.51
C TRP A 34 10.57 -2.33 -7.91
N THR A 35 11.66 -3.10 -7.78
CA THR A 35 11.61 -4.46 -7.25
C THR A 35 11.10 -4.51 -5.81
N ILE A 36 11.58 -3.61 -4.94
CA ILE A 36 11.19 -3.58 -3.52
C ILE A 36 9.70 -3.21 -3.36
N PRO A 37 9.19 -2.15 -4.00
CA PRO A 37 7.75 -1.84 -4.01
C PRO A 37 6.87 -3.00 -4.49
N ILE A 38 7.27 -3.68 -5.57
CA ILE A 38 6.50 -4.81 -6.13
C ILE A 38 6.46 -5.99 -5.14
N LEU A 39 7.60 -6.38 -4.57
CA LEU A 39 7.65 -7.47 -3.60
C LEU A 39 6.83 -7.14 -2.35
N PHE A 40 6.93 -5.90 -1.87
CA PHE A 40 6.15 -5.41 -0.75
C PHE A 40 4.64 -5.51 -1.01
N ALA A 41 4.18 -5.00 -2.17
CA ALA A 41 2.79 -5.11 -2.59
C ALA A 41 2.31 -6.57 -2.67
N ALA A 42 3.14 -7.45 -3.23
CA ALA A 42 2.84 -8.88 -3.34
C ALA A 42 2.72 -9.55 -1.95
N ILE A 43 3.63 -9.26 -1.02
CA ILE A 43 3.60 -9.81 0.35
C ILE A 43 2.29 -9.43 1.04
N PHE A 44 1.88 -8.17 0.97
CA PHE A 44 0.66 -7.71 1.63
C PHE A 44 -0.61 -8.37 1.07
N CYS A 45 -0.62 -8.76 -0.22
CA CYS A 45 -1.71 -9.56 -0.78
C CYS A 45 -1.91 -10.91 -0.08
N PHE A 46 -0.87 -11.46 0.56
CA PHE A 46 -0.97 -12.67 1.39
C PHE A 46 -1.26 -12.39 2.86
N LEU A 47 -1.02 -11.16 3.34
CA LEU A 47 -1.25 -10.77 4.73
C LEU A 47 -2.70 -10.30 4.97
N TRP A 48 -3.32 -9.62 4.00
CA TRP A 48 -4.70 -9.15 4.14
C TRP A 48 -5.68 -10.31 4.28
N SER A 49 -6.58 -10.19 5.25
CA SER A 49 -7.61 -11.20 5.50
C SER A 49 -8.75 -11.15 4.52
N ASP A 50 -9.06 -9.97 3.98
CA ASP A 50 -10.17 -9.72 3.07
C ASP A 50 -9.90 -8.46 2.23
N VAL A 51 -10.66 -8.29 1.14
CA VAL A 51 -10.60 -7.11 0.28
C VAL A 51 -10.87 -5.82 1.05
N LYS A 52 -11.76 -5.87 2.06
CA LYS A 52 -12.04 -4.71 2.93
C LYS A 52 -10.80 -4.22 3.68
N ASP A 53 -9.93 -5.15 4.10
CA ASP A 53 -8.71 -4.80 4.84
C ASP A 53 -7.68 -4.16 3.89
N MET A 54 -7.57 -4.68 2.67
CA MET A 54 -6.76 -4.08 1.59
C MET A 54 -7.23 -2.66 1.26
N LEU A 55 -8.55 -2.45 1.11
CA LEU A 55 -9.13 -1.15 0.85
C LEU A 55 -8.86 -0.18 2.00
N ALA A 56 -9.05 -0.61 3.25
CA ALA A 56 -8.76 0.22 4.42
C ALA A 56 -7.28 0.64 4.48
N SER A 57 -6.34 -0.30 4.26
CA SER A 57 -4.91 0.02 4.14
C SER A 57 -4.62 1.03 3.03
N THR A 58 -5.24 0.84 1.86
CA THR A 58 -5.04 1.70 0.69
C THR A 58 -5.54 3.11 0.96
N ILE A 59 -6.75 3.25 1.53
CA ILE A 59 -7.33 4.55 1.88
C ILE A 59 -6.46 5.25 2.92
N LEU A 60 -6.05 4.55 3.98
CA LEU A 60 -5.15 5.11 4.98
C LEU A 60 -3.81 5.57 4.38
N THR A 61 -3.30 4.85 3.38
CA THR A 61 -2.07 5.24 2.70
C THR A 61 -2.25 6.56 1.96
N TRP A 62 -3.29 6.67 1.13
CA TRP A 62 -3.50 7.85 0.28
C TRP A 62 -4.07 9.06 1.00
N VAL A 63 -4.89 8.85 2.03
CA VAL A 63 -5.59 9.94 2.75
C VAL A 63 -4.84 10.38 4.01
N VAL A 64 -4.00 9.52 4.58
CA VAL A 64 -3.29 9.80 5.83
C VAL A 64 -1.78 9.80 5.64
N ALA A 65 -1.20 8.65 5.26
CA ALA A 65 0.26 8.51 5.23
C ALA A 65 0.93 9.44 4.20
N ILE A 66 0.41 9.48 2.97
CA ILE A 66 0.96 10.31 1.89
C ILE A 66 0.84 11.81 2.18
N PRO A 67 -0.32 12.34 2.63
CA PRO A 67 -0.44 13.75 3.01
C PRO A 67 0.48 14.14 4.17
N ILE A 68 0.59 13.30 5.20
CA ILE A 68 1.50 13.54 6.32
C ILE A 68 2.95 13.53 5.84
N TRP A 69 3.33 12.56 5.00
CA TRP A 69 4.69 12.51 4.45
C TRP A 69 5.00 13.76 3.62
N TRP A 70 4.06 14.17 2.77
CA TRP A 70 4.25 15.34 1.92
C TRP A 70 4.45 16.61 2.77
N ASP A 71 3.61 16.85 3.78
CA ASP A 71 3.66 18.09 4.57
C ASP A 71 4.87 18.14 5.52
N PHE A 72 5.22 17.01 6.16
CA PHE A 72 6.26 16.96 7.19
C PHE A 72 7.65 16.58 6.68
N VAL A 73 7.75 15.83 5.58
CA VAL A 73 9.03 15.30 5.08
C VAL A 73 9.44 15.96 3.78
N GLU A 74 8.55 16.05 2.80
CA GLU A 74 8.94 16.48 1.46
C GLU A 74 8.88 18.00 1.26
N ARG A 75 7.80 18.63 1.71
CA ARG A 75 7.57 20.08 1.61
C ARG A 75 8.66 20.93 2.29
N PRO A 76 9.24 20.55 3.46
CA PRO A 76 10.29 21.35 4.09
C PRO A 76 11.66 21.26 3.40
N LYS A 77 11.87 20.29 2.51
CA LYS A 77 13.16 20.16 1.80
C LYS A 77 13.28 21.26 0.74
N PRO A 78 14.46 21.87 0.56
CA PRO A 78 14.72 22.84 -0.50
C PRO A 78 14.89 22.12 -1.85
N SER A 79 13.85 21.39 -2.28
CA SER A 79 13.86 20.57 -3.50
C SER A 79 12.55 20.75 -4.27
N PHE A 80 12.60 20.57 -5.59
CA PHE A 80 11.40 20.58 -6.44
C PHE A 80 10.48 19.36 -6.24
N GLY A 81 10.84 18.42 -5.35
CA GLY A 81 10.11 17.16 -5.17
C GLY A 81 8.66 17.36 -4.69
N ALA A 82 8.43 18.27 -3.74
CA ALA A 82 7.09 18.51 -3.20
C ALA A 82 6.13 19.12 -4.23
N GLU A 83 6.61 20.09 -5.02
CA GLU A 83 5.85 20.76 -6.07
C GLU A 83 5.58 19.81 -7.25
N HIS A 84 6.59 19.02 -7.64
CA HIS A 84 6.45 18.04 -8.71
C HIS A 84 5.46 16.94 -8.32
N PHE A 85 5.49 16.46 -7.09
CA PHE A 85 4.53 15.49 -6.55
C PHE A 85 3.10 16.04 -6.60
N ALA A 86 2.89 17.27 -6.13
CA ALA A 86 1.57 17.91 -6.13
C ALA A 86 1.03 18.12 -7.56
N ALA A 87 1.86 18.58 -8.48
CA ALA A 87 1.47 18.83 -9.88
C ALA A 87 1.11 17.54 -10.63
N HIS A 88 1.74 16.41 -10.31
CA HIS A 88 1.55 15.13 -10.99
C HIS A 88 0.69 14.14 -10.20
N LEU A 89 0.09 14.54 -9.07
CA LEU A 89 -0.66 13.65 -8.19
C LEU A 89 -1.74 12.85 -8.94
N TRP A 90 -2.45 13.50 -9.85
CA TRP A 90 -3.48 12.86 -10.68
C TRP A 90 -2.91 11.70 -11.53
N LEU A 91 -1.74 11.92 -12.15
CA LEU A 91 -1.05 10.92 -12.97
C LEU A 91 -0.53 9.77 -12.10
N ILE A 92 0.04 10.09 -10.93
CA ILE A 92 0.53 9.11 -9.96
C ILE A 92 -0.63 8.21 -9.50
N ILE A 93 -1.79 8.79 -9.20
CA ILE A 93 -2.99 8.02 -8.82
C ILE A 93 -3.44 7.10 -9.96
N LEU A 94 -3.46 7.57 -11.21
CA LEU A 94 -3.82 6.73 -12.36
C LEU A 94 -2.86 5.55 -12.55
N VAL A 95 -1.55 5.81 -12.48
CA VAL A 95 -0.52 4.76 -12.57
C VAL A 95 -0.65 3.79 -11.40
N TYR A 96 -0.86 4.29 -10.18
CA TYR A 96 -1.11 3.44 -9.00
C TYR A 96 -2.31 2.52 -9.20
N ILE A 97 -3.43 3.04 -9.72
CA ILE A 97 -4.63 2.24 -9.95
C ILE A 97 -4.33 1.09 -10.93
N ALA A 98 -3.72 1.41 -12.06
CA ALA A 98 -3.45 0.46 -13.13
C ALA A 98 -2.42 -0.61 -12.74
N PHE A 99 -1.31 -0.21 -12.13
CA PHE A 99 -0.15 -1.08 -11.94
C PHE A 99 0.00 -1.63 -10.52
N VAL A 100 -0.70 -1.07 -9.53
CA VAL A 100 -0.61 -1.52 -8.14
C VAL A 100 -1.96 -2.02 -7.64
N PHE A 101 -2.99 -1.18 -7.67
CA PHE A 101 -4.28 -1.50 -7.08
C PHE A 101 -5.01 -2.66 -7.77
N ILE A 102 -5.14 -2.61 -9.10
CA ILE A 102 -5.80 -3.68 -9.87
C ILE A 102 -5.06 -5.01 -9.69
N PRO A 103 -3.72 -5.09 -9.88
CA PRO A 103 -2.98 -6.31 -9.62
C PRO A 103 -3.13 -6.83 -8.18
N GLN A 104 -3.03 -5.96 -7.17
CA GLN A 104 -3.22 -6.36 -5.77
C GLN A 104 -4.60 -6.97 -5.53
N LEU A 105 -5.65 -6.33 -6.05
CA LEU A 105 -7.02 -6.81 -5.94
C LEU A 105 -7.17 -8.18 -6.61
N MET A 106 -6.61 -8.36 -7.81
CA MET A 106 -6.66 -9.64 -8.53
C MET A 106 -5.94 -10.76 -7.78
N ILE A 107 -4.75 -10.49 -7.24
CA ILE A 107 -3.98 -11.48 -6.46
C ILE A 107 -4.76 -11.87 -5.21
N LEU A 108 -5.23 -10.89 -4.43
CA LEU A 108 -5.94 -11.13 -3.18
C LEU A 108 -7.25 -11.90 -3.41
N VAL A 109 -8.07 -11.49 -4.39
CA VAL A 109 -9.33 -12.18 -4.70
C VAL A 109 -9.08 -13.61 -5.17
N THR A 110 -8.07 -13.83 -6.01
CA THR A 110 -7.68 -15.18 -6.43
C THR A 110 -7.29 -16.03 -5.24
N ARG A 111 -6.45 -15.50 -4.35
CA ARG A 111 -5.98 -16.20 -3.14
C ARG A 111 -7.14 -16.52 -2.19
N LEU A 112 -8.09 -15.59 -2.00
CA LEU A 112 -9.30 -15.83 -1.19
C LEU A 112 -10.15 -16.94 -1.79
N ARG A 113 -10.40 -16.93 -3.11
CA ARG A 113 -11.15 -17.99 -3.81
C ARG A 113 -10.47 -19.36 -3.70
N VAL A 114 -9.16 -19.40 -3.87
CA VAL A 114 -8.36 -20.64 -3.72
C VAL A 114 -8.51 -21.18 -2.29
N MET A 115 -8.40 -20.31 -1.28
CA MET A 115 -8.58 -20.73 0.11
C MET A 115 -9.99 -21.20 0.42
N ASP A 116 -11.01 -20.53 -0.10
CA ASP A 116 -12.40 -20.96 0.08
C ASP A 116 -12.69 -22.30 -0.63
N TYR A 117 -12.03 -22.57 -1.77
CA TYR A 117 -12.19 -23.80 -2.52
C TYR A 117 -11.55 -25.01 -1.82
N TYR A 118 -10.29 -24.89 -1.39
CA TYR A 118 -9.54 -26.00 -0.79
C TYR A 118 -9.84 -26.23 0.70
N TRP A 119 -10.57 -25.32 1.35
CA TRP A 119 -10.74 -25.33 2.81
C TRP A 119 -12.21 -25.31 3.26
N LYS A 120 -13.12 -25.69 2.35
CA LYS A 120 -14.44 -26.24 2.71
C LYS A 120 -14.28 -27.59 3.39
#